data_AF-A0A7V4EL15-F1
#
_entry.id   AF-A0A7V4EL15-F1
#
_cell.length_a   1.000
_cell.length_b   1.000
_cell.length_c   1.000
_cell.angle_alpha   90.00
_cell.angle_beta   90.00
_cell.angle_gamma   90.00
#
_symmetry.space_group_name_H-M   'P 1'
#
loop_
_entity.id
_entity.type
_entity.pdbx_description
1 polymer ?
#
loop_
_entity_poly.entity_id
_entity_poly.type
_entity_poly.pdbx_seq_one_letter_code
_entity_poly.pdbx_strand_id
1 'polypeptide(L)'
;MRIAAEFSFNRGSEIVRAKHDINLKELETCIKSVDASRYMTKKSKEKTMPGKMLYSPRALNEAFDNFLVSKGWVKHREKCNYPNQYYMSDYKPSCLRNGAFREMDFVKNRLGVEVQFGKYAFMVYNVCAKMTIFHNLGIIDEGVEIVPVKAFADQMSTGVSYFEQFVWDLEHRGVADIDIPVMILGIDT
;
A
#
# COMPACT_ATOMS: atom_id res chain seq x y z
N MET A 1 -17.67 -0.91 1.19
CA MET A 1 -16.74 -1.70 0.35
C MET A 1 -16.69 -3.12 0.88
N ARG A 2 -16.06 -4.04 0.13
CA ARG A 2 -15.85 -5.43 0.54
C ARG A 2 -14.46 -5.92 0.16
N ILE A 3 -13.98 -6.94 0.88
CA ILE A 3 -12.84 -7.74 0.43
C ILE A 3 -13.39 -8.73 -0.60
N ALA A 4 -12.86 -8.65 -1.82
CA ALA A 4 -13.25 -9.48 -2.95
C ALA A 4 -12.24 -10.59 -3.24
N ALA A 5 -10.97 -10.38 -2.88
CA ALA A 5 -9.90 -11.36 -3.10
C ALA A 5 -8.83 -11.26 -2.01
N GLU A 6 -8.09 -12.34 -1.82
CA GLU A 6 -6.95 -12.44 -0.92
C GLU A 6 -5.83 -13.24 -1.60
N PHE A 7 -4.58 -12.80 -1.44
CA PHE A 7 -3.40 -13.53 -1.88
C PHE A 7 -2.36 -13.55 -0.75
N SER A 8 -1.79 -14.73 -0.48
CA SER A 8 -0.80 -14.93 0.58
C SER A 8 0.61 -14.92 0.00
N PHE A 9 1.33 -13.81 0.16
CA PHE A 9 2.73 -13.73 -0.23
C PHE A 9 3.62 -14.13 0.95
N ASN A 10 4.51 -15.10 0.74
CA ASN A 10 5.38 -15.65 1.78
C ASN A 10 4.62 -16.05 3.06
N ARG A 11 3.48 -16.76 2.90
CA ARG A 11 2.58 -17.18 4.00
C ARG A 11 2.01 -16.04 4.83
N GLY A 12 1.92 -14.85 4.25
CA GLY A 12 1.42 -13.64 4.91
C GLY A 12 0.02 -13.79 5.48
N SER A 13 -0.90 -14.41 4.74
CA SER A 13 -2.28 -14.60 5.20
C SER A 13 -2.35 -15.39 6.49
N GLU A 14 -1.63 -16.51 6.54
CA GLU A 14 -1.62 -17.43 7.67
C GLU A 14 -0.98 -16.77 8.89
N ILE A 15 0.15 -16.09 8.71
CA ILE A 15 0.89 -15.47 9.81
C ILE A 15 0.13 -14.25 10.35
N VAL A 16 -0.44 -13.41 9.47
CA VAL A 16 -1.25 -12.25 9.89
C VAL A 16 -2.49 -12.71 10.65
N ARG A 17 -3.20 -13.75 10.19
CA ARG A 17 -4.34 -14.31 10.94
C ARG A 17 -3.93 -14.88 12.29
N ALA A 18 -2.78 -15.55 12.37
CA ALA A 18 -2.32 -16.17 13.61
C ALA A 18 -1.83 -15.15 14.66
N LYS A 19 -1.11 -14.11 14.23
CA LYS A 19 -0.46 -13.14 15.14
C LYS A 19 -1.26 -11.86 15.34
N HIS A 20 -2.04 -11.45 14.35
CA HIS A 20 -2.65 -10.11 14.25
C HIS A 20 -4.17 -10.16 14.07
N ASP A 21 -4.86 -11.18 14.58
CA ASP A 21 -6.32 -11.36 14.44
C ASP A 21 -7.13 -10.10 14.80
N ILE A 22 -6.76 -9.42 15.90
CA ILE A 22 -7.43 -8.18 16.34
C ILE A 22 -7.22 -7.06 15.33
N ASN A 23 -5.98 -6.84 14.89
CA ASN A 23 -5.64 -5.81 13.90
C ASN A 23 -6.31 -6.10 12.56
N LEU A 24 -6.34 -7.36 12.13
CA LEU A 24 -6.99 -7.77 10.88
C LEU A 24 -8.50 -7.48 10.94
N LYS A 25 -9.18 -7.79 12.06
CA LYS A 25 -10.59 -7.45 12.26
C LYS A 25 -10.85 -5.95 12.18
N GLU A 26 -9.94 -5.11 12.69
CA GLU A 26 -10.03 -3.66 12.53
C GLU A 26 -9.93 -3.24 11.05
N LEU A 27 -9.00 -3.82 10.28
CA LEU A 27 -8.87 -3.57 8.84
C LEU A 27 -10.11 -4.01 8.06
N GLU A 28 -10.61 -5.22 8.32
CA GLU A 28 -11.84 -5.73 7.69
C GLU A 28 -13.04 -4.83 8.01
N THR A 29 -13.15 -4.35 9.25
CA THR A 29 -14.20 -3.41 9.66
C THR A 29 -14.03 -2.06 8.96
N CYS A 30 -12.80 -1.55 8.85
CA CYS A 30 -12.49 -0.33 8.12
C CYS A 30 -13.00 -0.44 6.68
N ILE A 31 -12.56 -1.47 5.94
CA ILE A 31 -12.95 -1.71 4.55
C ILE A 31 -14.47 -1.78 4.44
N LYS A 32 -15.15 -2.54 5.31
CA LYS A 32 -16.61 -2.65 5.28
C LYS A 32 -17.32 -1.31 5.54
N SER A 33 -16.76 -0.46 6.40
CA SER A 33 -17.35 0.82 6.79
C SER A 33 -17.23 1.92 5.74
N VAL A 34 -16.26 1.84 4.83
CA VAL A 34 -16.09 2.83 3.76
C VAL A 34 -17.21 2.68 2.73
N ASP A 35 -18.09 3.66 2.66
CA ASP A 35 -19.12 3.76 1.62
C ASP A 35 -18.52 4.36 0.35
N ALA A 36 -18.07 3.50 -0.57
CA ALA A 36 -17.40 3.90 -1.80
C ALA A 36 -18.21 4.92 -2.61
N SER A 37 -19.55 4.79 -2.65
CA SER A 37 -20.44 5.62 -3.46
C SER A 37 -20.27 7.13 -3.21
N ARG A 38 -19.89 7.51 -2.00
CA ARG A 38 -19.63 8.90 -1.59
C ARG A 38 -18.35 9.49 -2.19
N TYR A 39 -17.47 8.65 -2.72
CA TYR A 39 -16.13 9.04 -3.18
C TYR A 39 -16.01 9.08 -4.70
N MET A 40 -17.11 8.88 -5.44
CA MET A 40 -17.17 9.04 -6.91
C MET A 40 -17.27 10.52 -7.32
N THR A 41 -16.31 11.32 -6.85
CA THR A 41 -16.35 12.80 -6.93
C THR A 41 -15.42 13.38 -7.99
N LYS A 42 -14.58 12.55 -8.62
CA LYS A 42 -13.57 13.02 -9.58
C LYS A 42 -14.13 13.03 -10.99
N LYS A 43 -14.29 14.22 -11.58
CA LYS A 43 -14.60 14.33 -13.02
C LYS A 43 -13.34 14.11 -13.86
N SER A 44 -13.36 13.09 -14.71
CA SER A 44 -12.24 12.74 -15.58
C SER A 44 -11.97 13.82 -16.64
N LYS A 45 -10.67 14.12 -16.83
CA LYS A 45 -10.14 14.96 -17.91
C LYS A 45 -9.31 14.14 -18.92
N GLU A 46 -9.34 12.82 -18.79
CA GLU A 46 -8.55 11.91 -19.63
C GLU A 46 -9.18 11.80 -21.01
N LYS A 47 -8.34 11.76 -22.05
CA LYS A 47 -8.79 11.70 -23.45
C LYS A 47 -9.68 10.49 -23.73
N THR A 48 -9.43 9.38 -23.04
CA THR A 48 -10.16 8.11 -23.18
C THR A 48 -11.50 8.10 -22.43
N MET A 49 -11.72 9.01 -21.49
CA MET A 49 -12.93 9.03 -20.64
C MET A 49 -13.35 10.47 -20.28
N PRO A 50 -13.58 11.37 -21.25
CA PRO A 50 -13.87 12.76 -20.95
C PRO A 50 -15.20 12.89 -20.19
N GLY A 51 -15.18 13.56 -19.03
CA GLY A 51 -16.39 13.90 -18.29
C GLY A 51 -17.01 12.79 -17.44
N LYS A 52 -16.50 11.55 -17.50
CA LYS A 52 -16.92 10.45 -16.62
C LYS A 52 -16.62 10.78 -15.15
N MET A 53 -17.54 10.48 -14.26
CA MET A 53 -17.32 10.56 -12.81
C MET A 53 -16.63 9.28 -12.34
N LEU A 54 -15.52 9.43 -11.62
CA LEU A 54 -14.64 8.37 -11.16
C LEU A 54 -14.47 8.46 -9.65
N TYR A 55 -14.06 7.36 -9.04
CA TYR A 55 -13.62 7.37 -7.66
C TYR A 55 -12.34 8.21 -7.51
N SER A 56 -12.26 8.97 -6.42
CA SER A 56 -11.10 9.77 -6.05
C SER A 56 -10.18 8.96 -5.14
N PRO A 57 -8.99 8.53 -5.61
CA PRO A 57 -8.00 7.84 -4.77
C PRO A 57 -7.67 8.60 -3.48
N ARG A 58 -7.54 9.92 -3.58
CA ARG A 58 -7.27 10.79 -2.45
C ARG A 58 -8.38 10.72 -1.40
N ALA A 59 -9.64 10.83 -1.83
CA ALA A 59 -10.76 10.86 -0.90
C ALA A 59 -11.00 9.49 -0.25
N LEU A 60 -10.74 8.39 -0.99
CA LEU A 60 -10.72 7.05 -0.44
C LEU A 60 -9.60 6.91 0.61
N ASN A 61 -8.37 7.32 0.31
CA ASN A 61 -7.27 7.29 1.27
C ASN A 61 -7.58 8.09 2.54
N GLU A 62 -8.17 9.28 2.41
CA GLU A 62 -8.62 10.09 3.56
C GLU A 62 -9.68 9.34 4.41
N ALA A 63 -10.55 8.53 3.79
CA ALA A 63 -11.53 7.71 4.51
C ALA A 63 -10.88 6.59 5.34
N PHE A 64 -9.92 5.88 4.74
CA PHE A 64 -9.12 4.86 5.45
C PHE A 64 -8.31 5.49 6.58
N ASP A 65 -7.64 6.61 6.31
CA ASP A 65 -6.87 7.38 7.29
C ASP A 65 -7.71 7.72 8.53
N ASN A 66 -8.87 8.34 8.34
CA ASN A 66 -9.73 8.77 9.44
C ASN A 66 -10.17 7.59 10.32
N PHE A 67 -10.53 6.47 9.71
CA PHE A 67 -10.95 5.28 10.46
C PHE A 67 -9.77 4.67 11.23
N LEU A 68 -8.67 4.37 10.55
CA LEU A 68 -7.55 3.63 11.13
C LEU A 68 -6.81 4.46 12.20
N VAL A 69 -6.62 5.76 11.96
CA VAL A 69 -6.03 6.66 12.97
C VAL A 69 -6.91 6.72 14.23
N SER A 70 -8.25 6.73 14.09
CA SER A 70 -9.15 6.67 15.24
C SER A 70 -9.05 5.36 16.04
N LYS A 71 -8.56 4.29 15.41
CA LYS A 71 -8.27 3.00 16.05
C LYS A 71 -6.84 2.90 16.58
N GLY A 72 -6.07 3.99 16.56
CA GLY A 72 -4.71 4.05 17.10
C GLY A 72 -3.65 3.49 16.16
N TRP A 73 -3.96 3.33 14.86
CA TRP A 73 -2.91 3.11 13.87
C TRP A 73 -2.13 4.41 13.65
N VAL A 74 -0.81 4.31 13.53
CA VAL A 74 0.06 5.48 13.37
C VAL A 74 0.74 5.46 12.01
N LYS A 75 0.89 6.64 11.40
CA LYS A 75 1.77 6.81 10.24
C LYS A 75 3.21 6.79 10.71
N HIS A 76 4.05 5.94 10.13
CA HIS A 76 5.47 5.89 10.49
C HIS A 76 6.33 6.53 9.41
N ARG A 77 7.13 7.52 9.79
CA ARG A 77 8.13 8.15 8.92
C ARG A 77 9.53 7.75 9.33
N GLU A 78 10.24 7.16 8.39
CA GLU A 78 11.62 6.74 8.57
C GLU A 78 12.57 7.64 7.78
N LYS A 79 13.57 8.20 8.46
CA LYS A 79 14.50 9.15 7.84
C LYS A 79 15.52 8.41 6.96
N CYS A 80 15.67 8.84 5.71
CA CYS A 80 16.67 8.29 4.82
C CYS A 80 17.99 9.05 4.94
N ASN A 81 19.01 8.42 5.52
CA ASN A 81 20.37 8.94 5.54
C ASN A 81 21.13 8.37 4.33
N TYR A 82 21.30 9.18 3.27
CA TYR A 82 21.99 8.73 2.07
C TYR A 82 23.51 8.90 2.20
N PRO A 83 24.30 7.81 2.03
CA PRO A 83 25.75 7.87 2.16
C PRO A 83 26.40 8.52 0.94
N ASN A 84 27.37 9.41 1.19
CA ASN A 84 28.14 10.06 0.11
C ASN A 84 29.34 9.23 -0.37
N GLN A 85 29.68 8.14 0.33
CA GLN A 85 30.90 7.35 0.07
C GLN A 85 30.89 6.59 -1.27
N TYR A 86 29.72 6.49 -1.93
CA TYR A 86 29.57 5.80 -3.21
C TYR A 86 29.62 6.74 -4.43
N TYR A 87 29.74 8.06 -4.22
CA TYR A 87 29.96 8.96 -5.34
C TYR A 87 31.36 8.77 -5.93
N MET A 88 31.47 8.87 -7.25
CA MET A 88 32.76 8.85 -7.95
C MET A 88 33.62 10.02 -7.48
N SER A 89 34.94 9.83 -7.45
CA SER A 89 35.89 10.80 -6.89
C SER A 89 35.87 12.17 -7.56
N ASP A 90 35.47 12.24 -8.83
CA ASP A 90 35.34 13.45 -9.63
C ASP A 90 33.94 14.10 -9.54
N TYR A 91 32.99 13.47 -8.84
CA TYR A 91 31.64 13.97 -8.68
C TYR A 91 31.40 14.58 -7.29
N LYS A 92 31.01 15.86 -7.26
CA LYS A 92 30.62 16.55 -6.02
C LYS A 92 29.10 16.52 -5.86
N PRO A 93 28.55 15.71 -4.94
CA PRO A 93 27.11 15.66 -4.74
C PRO A 93 26.58 16.99 -4.19
N SER A 94 25.38 17.36 -4.63
CA SER A 94 24.67 18.49 -4.06
C SER A 94 24.16 18.14 -2.65
N CYS A 95 24.16 19.12 -1.76
CA CYS A 95 23.54 18.96 -0.45
C CYS A 95 22.03 18.81 -0.62
N LEU A 96 21.44 17.80 0.00
CA LEU A 96 20.00 17.60 0.02
C LEU A 96 19.37 18.73 0.85
N ARG A 97 18.62 19.62 0.17
CA ARG A 97 17.98 20.78 0.81
C ARG A 97 16.98 20.39 1.90
N ASN A 98 16.29 19.27 1.73
CA ASN A 98 15.32 18.72 2.67
C ASN A 98 15.70 17.27 2.96
N GLY A 99 15.53 16.84 4.21
CA GLY A 99 15.67 15.43 4.57
C GLY A 99 14.69 14.57 3.76
N ALA A 100 15.15 13.41 3.29
CA ALA A 100 14.28 12.44 2.66
C ALA A 100 13.75 11.45 3.70
N PHE A 101 12.56 10.93 3.45
CA PHE A 101 11.96 9.89 4.28
C PHE A 101 11.29 8.82 3.43
N ARG A 102 11.03 7.67 4.04
CA ARG A 102 10.02 6.73 3.61
C ARG A 102 8.90 6.74 4.62
N GLU A 103 7.67 6.63 4.15
CA GLU A 103 6.49 6.58 5.00
C GLU A 103 5.79 5.25 4.77
N MET A 104 5.32 4.66 5.86
CA MET A 104 4.34 3.60 5.83
C MET A 104 3.01 4.15 6.33
N ASP A 105 1.93 3.87 5.59
CA ASP A 105 0.63 4.49 5.81
C ASP A 105 0.12 4.21 7.22
N PHE A 106 0.18 2.94 7.65
CA PHE A 106 -0.27 2.55 8.98
C PHE A 106 0.64 1.49 9.59
N VAL A 107 1.01 1.71 10.85
CA VAL A 107 1.73 0.74 11.68
C VAL A 107 1.00 0.59 13.00
N LYS A 108 0.78 -0.66 13.43
CA LYS A 108 0.25 -0.98 14.76
C LYS A 108 0.67 -2.39 15.13
N ASN A 109 1.15 -2.59 16.37
CA ASN A 109 1.57 -3.91 16.87
C ASN A 109 2.57 -4.64 15.97
N ARG A 110 3.51 -3.92 15.33
CA ARG A 110 4.47 -4.47 14.35
C ARG A 110 3.84 -5.04 13.07
N LEU A 111 2.56 -4.76 12.80
CA LEU A 111 1.93 -4.97 11.50
C LEU A 111 1.97 -3.67 10.68
N GLY A 112 2.55 -3.72 9.49
CA GLY A 112 2.53 -2.62 8.52
C GLY A 112 1.37 -2.77 7.55
N VAL A 113 0.70 -1.68 7.20
CA VAL A 113 -0.40 -1.67 6.24
C VAL A 113 -0.22 -0.52 5.26
N GLU A 114 -0.49 -0.83 4.00
CA GLU A 114 -0.43 0.09 2.87
C GLU A 114 -1.76 0.06 2.11
N VAL A 115 -2.28 1.22 1.75
CA VAL A 115 -3.51 1.34 0.96
C VAL A 115 -3.16 1.99 -0.37
N GLN A 116 -3.18 1.19 -1.44
CA GLN A 116 -2.64 1.60 -2.72
C GLN A 116 -3.70 1.69 -3.82
N PHE A 117 -4.03 2.93 -4.18
CA PHE A 117 -4.82 3.29 -5.37
C PHE A 117 -3.98 4.03 -6.43
N GLY A 118 -2.66 3.82 -6.40
CA GLY A 118 -1.67 4.42 -7.28
C GLY A 118 -1.26 3.51 -8.45
N LYS A 119 -0.07 3.76 -9.01
CA LYS A 119 0.48 3.00 -10.13
C LYS A 119 1.14 1.70 -9.68
N TYR A 120 1.23 0.73 -10.59
CA TYR A 120 1.80 -0.61 -10.34
C TYR A 120 3.20 -0.58 -9.70
N ALA A 121 4.07 0.35 -10.14
CA ALA A 121 5.43 0.45 -9.62
C ALA A 121 5.49 0.74 -8.11
N PHE A 122 4.50 1.44 -7.56
CA PHE A 122 4.44 1.75 -6.14
C PHE A 122 3.95 0.56 -5.30
N MET A 123 3.00 -0.21 -5.84
CA MET A 123 2.51 -1.45 -5.24
C MET A 123 3.64 -2.49 -5.13
N VAL A 124 4.39 -2.69 -6.22
CA VAL A 124 5.57 -3.57 -6.21
C VAL A 124 6.65 -3.04 -5.25
N TYR A 125 6.90 -1.73 -5.25
CA TYR A 125 7.84 -1.12 -4.31
C TYR A 125 7.43 -1.33 -2.84
N ASN A 126 6.13 -1.25 -2.52
CA ASN A 126 5.64 -1.42 -1.17
C ASN A 126 6.01 -2.81 -0.61
N VAL A 127 5.67 -3.88 -1.33
CA VAL A 127 5.88 -5.26 -0.85
C VAL A 127 7.32 -5.73 -1.05
N CYS A 128 7.90 -5.52 -2.23
CA CYS A 128 9.22 -6.07 -2.57
C CYS A 128 10.40 -5.27 -2.01
N ALA A 129 10.18 -4.06 -1.49
CA ALA A 129 11.25 -3.22 -0.95
C ALA A 129 10.88 -2.53 0.36
N LYS A 130 9.81 -1.74 0.39
CA LYS A 130 9.49 -0.86 1.53
C LYS A 130 9.22 -1.66 2.80
N MET A 131 8.36 -2.68 2.74
CA MET A 131 8.04 -3.51 3.89
C MET A 131 9.27 -4.26 4.43
N THR A 132 10.12 -4.82 3.56
CA THR A 132 11.40 -5.42 3.97
C THR A 132 12.34 -4.42 4.63
N ILE A 133 12.45 -3.19 4.11
CA ILE A 133 13.25 -2.13 4.75
C ILE A 133 12.74 -1.85 6.16
N PHE A 134 11.43 -1.67 6.34
CA PHE A 134 10.85 -1.37 7.64
C PHE A 134 10.93 -2.56 8.59
N HIS A 135 10.91 -3.78 8.08
CA HIS A 135 11.19 -4.98 8.86
C HIS A 135 12.62 -5.00 9.39
N ASN A 136 13.60 -4.76 8.53
CA ASN A 136 15.02 -4.72 8.92
C ASN A 136 15.34 -3.58 9.90
N LEU A 137 14.56 -2.51 9.88
CA LEU A 137 14.63 -1.42 10.86
C LEU A 137 13.85 -1.71 12.16
N GLY A 138 13.26 -2.90 12.28
CA GLY A 138 12.55 -3.35 13.48
C GLY A 138 11.20 -2.67 13.68
N ILE A 139 10.60 -2.08 12.64
CA ILE A 139 9.32 -1.35 12.74
C ILE A 139 8.13 -2.31 12.57
N ILE A 140 8.25 -3.27 11.64
CA ILE A 140 7.22 -4.28 11.37
C ILE A 140 7.82 -5.69 11.31
N ASP A 141 6.98 -6.71 11.45
CA ASP A 141 7.32 -8.12 11.20
C ASP A 141 6.56 -8.68 10.01
N GLU A 142 5.34 -8.20 9.79
CA GLU A 142 4.45 -8.61 8.71
C GLU A 142 3.78 -7.41 8.06
N GLY A 143 3.28 -7.61 6.83
CA GLY A 143 2.61 -6.59 6.05
C GLY A 143 1.18 -6.95 5.63
N VAL A 144 0.38 -5.93 5.35
CA VAL A 144 -0.86 -6.03 4.57
C VAL A 144 -0.83 -4.98 3.45
N GLU A 145 -1.01 -5.38 2.20
CA GLU A 145 -1.25 -4.45 1.09
C GLU A 145 -2.73 -4.51 0.71
N ILE A 146 -3.40 -3.37 0.68
CA ILE A 146 -4.80 -3.23 0.25
C ILE A 146 -4.82 -2.54 -1.12
N VAL A 147 -5.36 -3.24 -2.12
CA VAL A 147 -5.42 -2.78 -3.52
C VAL A 147 -6.82 -2.99 -4.11
N PRO A 148 -7.26 -2.18 -5.09
CA PRO A 148 -8.54 -2.42 -5.75
C PRO A 148 -8.45 -3.69 -6.64
N VAL A 149 -9.55 -4.43 -6.78
CA VAL A 149 -9.68 -5.41 -7.88
C VAL A 149 -9.91 -4.69 -9.21
N LYS A 150 -9.72 -5.39 -10.34
CA LYS A 150 -9.84 -4.80 -11.68
C LYS A 150 -11.16 -4.05 -11.89
N ALA A 151 -12.29 -4.65 -11.49
CA ALA A 151 -13.61 -4.06 -11.64
C ALA A 151 -13.75 -2.70 -10.93
N PHE A 152 -13.06 -2.51 -9.80
CA PHE A 152 -13.05 -1.25 -9.06
C PHE A 152 -12.05 -0.26 -9.68
N ALA A 153 -10.87 -0.72 -10.08
CA ALA A 153 -9.85 0.11 -10.75
C ALA A 153 -10.36 0.70 -12.09
N ASP A 154 -11.23 0.00 -12.83
CA ASP A 154 -11.85 0.50 -14.06
C ASP A 154 -12.81 1.68 -13.85
N GLN A 155 -13.16 1.95 -12.60
CA GLN A 155 -13.94 3.11 -12.16
C GLN A 155 -13.05 4.21 -11.56
N MET A 156 -11.73 4.08 -11.71
CA MET A 156 -10.72 5.07 -11.32
C MET A 156 -9.99 5.65 -12.53
N SER A 157 -8.95 6.45 -12.29
CA SER A 157 -8.10 7.00 -13.35
C SER A 157 -7.29 5.93 -14.07
N THR A 158 -6.94 6.19 -15.34
CA THR A 158 -6.05 5.28 -16.09
C THR A 158 -4.73 5.10 -15.37
N GLY A 159 -4.27 3.85 -15.31
CA GLY A 159 -2.97 3.48 -14.73
C GLY A 159 -2.99 3.22 -13.23
N VAL A 160 -4.17 3.23 -12.59
CA VAL A 160 -4.33 2.63 -11.26
C VAL A 160 -4.10 1.13 -11.37
N SER A 161 -3.18 0.60 -10.55
CA SER A 161 -2.91 -0.84 -10.47
C SER A 161 -4.02 -1.57 -9.73
N TYR A 162 -4.11 -2.87 -9.97
CA TYR A 162 -5.14 -3.71 -9.39
C TYR A 162 -4.60 -5.06 -8.95
N PHE A 163 -5.35 -5.71 -8.07
CA PHE A 163 -5.02 -6.97 -7.41
C PHE A 163 -4.48 -8.04 -8.38
N GLU A 164 -5.16 -8.26 -9.49
CA GLU A 164 -4.82 -9.32 -10.45
C GLU A 164 -3.46 -9.10 -11.13
N GLN A 165 -3.10 -7.84 -11.42
CA GLN A 165 -1.73 -7.52 -11.87
C GLN A 165 -0.72 -7.88 -10.79
N PHE A 166 -1.02 -7.56 -9.54
CA PHE A 166 -0.07 -7.75 -8.46
C PHE A 166 0.20 -9.22 -8.17
N VAL A 167 -0.85 -10.03 -8.17
CA VAL A 167 -0.74 -11.47 -8.01
C VAL A 167 0.17 -12.03 -9.11
N TRP A 168 -0.08 -11.65 -10.37
CA TRP A 168 0.77 -12.08 -11.48
C TRP A 168 2.24 -11.68 -11.28
N ASP A 169 2.50 -10.43 -10.90
CA ASP A 169 3.86 -9.93 -10.65
C ASP A 169 4.57 -10.72 -9.54
N LEU A 170 3.90 -10.98 -8.42
CA LEU A 170 4.48 -11.68 -7.26
C LEU A 170 4.68 -13.18 -7.52
N GLU A 171 3.75 -13.83 -8.23
CA GLU A 171 3.90 -15.24 -8.63
C GLU A 171 5.10 -15.42 -9.57
N HIS A 172 5.26 -14.53 -10.55
CA HIS A 172 6.35 -14.65 -11.54
C HIS A 172 7.70 -14.16 -11.00
N ARG A 173 7.70 -13.23 -10.04
CA ARG A 173 8.90 -12.86 -9.29
C ARG A 173 9.35 -14.02 -8.39
N GLY A 174 8.40 -14.70 -7.76
CA GLY A 174 8.66 -15.66 -6.68
C GLY A 174 9.03 -14.98 -5.35
N VAL A 175 9.29 -15.82 -4.35
CA VAL A 175 9.71 -15.41 -3.01
C VAL A 175 11.24 -15.49 -2.90
N ALA A 176 11.85 -14.43 -2.39
CA ALA A 176 13.25 -14.34 -2.02
C ALA A 176 13.44 -14.48 -0.50
N ASP A 177 14.67 -14.72 -0.07
CA ASP A 177 15.08 -14.85 1.33
C ASP A 177 14.85 -13.57 2.16
N ILE A 178 14.91 -12.40 1.52
CA ILE A 178 14.66 -11.09 2.14
C ILE A 178 13.17 -10.72 2.24
N ASP A 179 12.28 -11.52 1.65
CA ASP A 179 10.84 -11.20 1.69
C ASP A 179 10.26 -11.53 3.06
N ILE A 180 9.35 -10.67 3.53
CA ILE A 180 8.59 -10.89 4.77
C ILE A 180 7.19 -11.43 4.45
N PRO A 181 6.47 -11.98 5.44
CA PRO A 181 5.08 -12.38 5.24
C PRO A 181 4.18 -11.18 4.96
N VAL A 182 3.49 -11.18 3.81
CA VAL A 182 2.56 -10.10 3.43
C VAL A 182 1.23 -10.66 2.94
N MET A 183 0.13 -10.21 3.56
CA MET A 183 -1.23 -10.50 3.11
C MET A 183 -1.66 -9.44 2.10
N ILE A 184 -2.12 -9.84 0.91
CA ILE A 184 -2.62 -8.91 -0.11
C ILE A 184 -4.14 -9.02 -0.15
N LEU A 185 -4.83 -7.89 0.02
CA LEU A 185 -6.30 -7.80 0.01
C LEU A 185 -6.76 -7.02 -1.22
N GLY A 186 -7.51 -7.70 -2.08
CA GLY A 186 -8.24 -7.09 -3.19
C GLY A 186 -9.60 -6.57 -2.73
N ILE A 187 -9.87 -5.28 -2.89
CA ILE A 187 -11.13 -4.66 -2.46
C ILE A 187 -11.98 -4.19 -3.65
N ASP A 188 -13.29 -4.21 -3.42
CA ASP A 188 -14.32 -3.79 -4.37
C ASP A 188 -15.36 -2.89 -3.67
N THR A 189 -16.15 -2.16 -4.45
CA THR A 189 -17.18 -1.24 -3.93
C THR A 189 -18.33 -1.95 -3.23
#